data_AF-A0A1I3C6I8-F1
#
_entry.id   AF-A0A1I3C6I8-F1
#
_cell.length_a   1.000
_cell.length_b   1.000
_cell.length_c   1.000
_cell.angle_alpha   90.00
_cell.angle_beta   90.00
_cell.angle_gamma   90.00
#
_symmetry.space_group_name_H-M   'P 1'
#
loop_
_entity.id
_entity.type
_entity.pdbx_description
1 polymer ?
#
loop_
_entity_poly.entity_id
_entity_poly.type
_entity_poly.pdbx_seq_one_letter_code
_entity_poly.pdbx_strand_id
1 'polypeptide(L)'
;MASHRLLKYLLSASFIAGLTRASLKYKESKTNQKNDQLLSPYLGNWHMQDPAGLFSGQLLIDAEENIVLNGKAMKGSVTALTKDQLVYTDHFGYELTFKVQDENNLTLLDSADDKTYLLKKID
;
A
#
# COMPACT_ATOMS: atom_id res chain seq x y z
N MET A 1 -18.47 -19.03 -50.45
CA MET A 1 -17.00 -19.03 -50.32
C MET A 1 -16.55 -17.59 -50.56
N ALA A 2 -15.83 -16.87 -49.72
CA ALA A 2 -14.94 -17.24 -48.63
C ALA A 2 -15.04 -16.23 -47.48
N SER A 3 -14.78 -16.74 -46.27
CA SER A 3 -14.53 -15.95 -45.06
C SER A 3 -13.20 -15.22 -45.22
N HIS A 4 -13.07 -14.00 -44.71
CA HIS A 4 -11.89 -13.61 -43.94
C HIS A 4 -12.29 -12.57 -42.89
N ARG A 5 -12.39 -13.04 -41.65
CA ARG A 5 -12.13 -12.22 -40.45
C ARG A 5 -10.72 -11.69 -40.56
N LEU A 6 -10.46 -10.42 -40.21
CA LEU A 6 -9.22 -10.03 -39.52
C LEU A 6 -9.39 -8.65 -38.87
N LEU A 7 -9.67 -8.72 -37.59
CA LEU A 7 -9.58 -7.69 -36.57
C LEU A 7 -8.17 -7.08 -36.57
N LYS A 8 -8.05 -5.75 -36.68
CA LYS A 8 -6.86 -5.01 -36.25
C LYS A 8 -7.29 -3.74 -35.53
N TYR A 9 -7.32 -3.82 -34.21
CA TYR A 9 -7.46 -2.69 -33.32
C TYR A 9 -6.21 -1.82 -33.40
N LEU A 10 -6.37 -0.53 -33.69
CA LEU A 10 -5.36 0.48 -33.45
C LEU A 10 -5.86 1.37 -32.31
N LEU A 11 -5.68 0.91 -31.06
CA LEU A 11 -5.69 1.82 -29.91
C LEU A 11 -4.34 2.53 -29.87
N SER A 12 -4.27 3.72 -30.45
CA SER A 12 -3.17 4.65 -30.19
C SER A 12 -3.70 5.77 -29.29
N ALA A 13 -3.67 5.54 -27.97
CA ALA A 13 -3.85 6.62 -27.01
C ALA A 13 -2.48 7.29 -26.80
N SER A 14 -2.26 8.42 -27.48
CA SER A 14 -1.10 9.28 -27.25
C SER A 14 -1.21 9.91 -25.87
N PHE A 15 -0.33 9.54 -24.93
CA PHE A 15 -0.13 10.30 -23.70
C PHE A 15 0.67 11.56 -24.07
N ILE A 16 -0.01 12.70 -24.26
CA ILE A 16 0.66 13.99 -24.36
C ILE A 16 1.09 14.39 -22.94
N ALA A 17 2.40 14.34 -22.67
CA ALA A 17 2.99 14.90 -21.47
C ALA A 17 2.95 16.43 -21.53
N GLY A 18 1.91 17.01 -20.92
CA GLY A 18 1.84 18.44 -20.66
C GLY A 18 2.72 18.82 -19.47
N LEU A 19 3.94 19.28 -19.73
CA LEU A 19 4.77 19.93 -18.70
C LEU A 19 4.32 21.39 -18.55
N THR A 20 3.34 21.64 -17.67
CA THR A 20 3.00 23.00 -17.23
C THR A 20 3.39 23.24 -15.77
N ARG A 21 4.41 24.09 -15.64
CA ARG A 21 4.84 24.97 -14.55
C ARG A 21 4.03 25.00 -13.23
N ALA A 22 4.85 25.00 -12.18
CA ALA A 22 4.78 25.86 -10.98
C ALA A 22 3.84 25.43 -9.82
N SER A 23 4.53 24.96 -8.78
CA SER A 23 4.30 25.24 -7.36
C SER A 23 2.97 24.85 -6.73
N LEU A 24 2.97 23.68 -6.08
CA LEU A 24 2.36 23.53 -4.77
C LEU A 24 3.39 22.85 -3.85
N LYS A 25 4.14 23.66 -3.11
CA LYS A 25 4.74 23.18 -1.85
C LYS A 25 3.57 22.92 -0.91
N TYR A 26 3.09 21.68 -0.89
CA TYR A 26 2.16 21.23 0.13
C TYR A 26 2.95 21.12 1.44
N LYS A 27 2.98 22.20 2.21
CA LYS A 27 3.53 22.19 3.57
C LYS A 27 2.34 22.21 4.52
N GLU A 28 1.74 21.04 4.75
CA GLU A 28 0.77 20.85 5.83
C GLU A 28 1.51 20.57 7.13
N SER A 29 1.94 21.63 7.80
CA SER A 29 2.45 21.56 9.17
C SER A 29 1.38 22.02 10.15
N LYS A 30 0.28 21.24 10.26
CA LYS A 30 -0.72 21.27 11.35
C LYS A 30 -1.44 19.91 11.58
N THR A 31 -1.02 18.83 10.91
CA THR A 31 -1.74 17.54 10.84
C THR A 31 -1.22 16.45 11.81
N ASN A 32 -0.01 16.61 12.38
CA ASN A 32 0.68 15.53 13.12
C ASN A 32 -0.17 14.86 14.20
N GLN A 33 -0.77 15.57 15.16
CA GLN A 33 -1.48 14.92 16.28
C GLN A 33 -2.68 14.07 15.86
N LYS A 34 -3.38 14.45 14.78
CA LYS A 34 -4.51 13.69 14.26
C LYS A 34 -4.03 12.47 13.48
N ASN A 35 -2.92 12.60 12.76
CA ASN A 35 -2.28 11.47 12.08
C ASN A 35 -1.75 10.45 13.08
N ASP A 36 -1.10 10.91 14.15
CA ASP A 36 -0.55 10.03 15.20
C ASP A 36 -1.64 9.13 15.81
N GLN A 37 -2.82 9.68 16.09
CA GLN A 37 -3.96 8.90 16.60
C GLN A 37 -4.49 7.88 15.58
N LEU A 38 -4.59 8.25 14.31
CA LEU A 38 -5.05 7.35 13.24
C LEU A 38 -4.01 6.27 12.93
N LEU A 39 -2.72 6.57 13.06
CA LEU A 39 -1.63 5.64 12.81
C LEU A 39 -1.48 4.61 13.94
N SER A 40 -1.84 4.98 15.17
CA SER A 40 -1.63 4.16 16.37
C SER A 40 -2.05 2.68 16.28
N PRO A 41 -3.17 2.28 15.62
CA PRO A 41 -3.55 0.87 15.53
C PRO A 41 -2.60 0.04 14.64
N TYR A 42 -1.89 0.69 13.72
CA TYR A 42 -1.01 0.06 12.75
C TYR A 42 0.43 -0.09 13.25
N LEU A 43 0.84 0.72 14.24
CA LEU A 43 2.21 0.74 14.74
C LEU A 43 2.63 -0.57 15.42
N GLY A 44 3.87 -0.97 15.16
CA GLY A 44 4.54 -2.06 15.85
C GLY A 44 5.09 -3.13 14.92
N ASN A 45 5.56 -4.21 15.54
CA ASN A 45 6.04 -5.40 14.85
C ASN A 45 4.92 -6.41 14.70
N TRP A 46 4.82 -6.99 13.51
CA TRP A 46 3.76 -7.90 13.11
C TRP A 46 4.37 -9.19 12.57
N HIS A 47 3.86 -10.32 13.04
CA HIS A 47 4.05 -11.60 12.40
C HIS A 47 3.06 -11.71 11.23
N MET A 48 3.58 -11.82 10.01
CA MET A 48 2.80 -11.88 8.78
C MET A 48 2.73 -13.32 8.29
N GLN A 49 1.52 -13.80 7.97
CA GLN A 49 1.29 -15.16 7.47
C GLN A 49 0.28 -15.14 6.33
N ASP A 50 0.49 -15.96 5.29
CA ASP A 50 -0.53 -16.17 4.26
C ASP A 50 -1.63 -17.14 4.75
N PRO A 51 -2.82 -17.18 4.13
CA PRO A 51 -3.93 -18.03 4.57
C PRO A 51 -3.60 -19.52 4.51
N ALA A 52 -2.71 -19.92 3.59
CA ALA A 52 -2.26 -21.31 3.45
C ALA A 52 -1.16 -21.68 4.47
N GLY A 53 -0.58 -20.70 5.17
CA GLY A 53 0.53 -20.89 6.10
C GLY A 53 1.85 -21.32 5.46
N LEU A 54 1.99 -21.15 4.15
CA LEU A 54 3.20 -21.48 3.38
C LEU A 54 4.24 -20.37 3.44
N PHE A 55 3.81 -19.16 3.76
CA PHE A 55 4.67 -18.00 3.93
C PHE A 55 4.52 -17.43 5.33
N SER A 56 5.65 -17.15 5.97
CA SER A 56 5.71 -16.35 7.19
C SER A 56 6.83 -15.33 7.13
N GLY A 57 6.61 -14.18 7.77
CA GLY A 57 7.56 -13.07 7.79
C GLY A 57 7.30 -12.11 8.94
N GLN A 58 8.13 -11.08 9.01
CA GLN A 58 7.98 -9.97 9.96
C GLN A 58 7.76 -8.68 9.19
N LEU A 59 6.85 -7.85 9.69
CA LEU A 59 6.56 -6.53 9.15
C LEU A 59 6.56 -5.53 10.30
N LEU A 60 7.25 -4.41 10.14
CA LEU A 60 7.24 -3.29 11.07
C LEU A 60 6.62 -2.08 10.38
N ILE A 61 5.70 -1.41 11.08
CA ILE A 61 5.19 -0.08 10.75
C ILE A 61 5.68 0.85 11.85
N ASP A 62 6.51 1.83 11.49
CA ASP A 62 7.07 2.80 12.45
C ASP A 62 6.25 4.11 12.51
N ALA A 63 6.60 4.97 13.47
CA ALA A 63 5.90 6.23 13.72
C ALA A 63 6.10 7.25 12.59
N GLU A 64 7.12 7.05 11.77
CA GLU A 64 7.43 7.83 10.58
C GLU A 64 6.75 7.28 9.31
N GLU A 65 5.79 6.37 9.47
CA GLU A 65 4.98 5.78 8.39
C GLU A 65 5.80 4.91 7.41
N ASN A 66 6.99 4.47 7.82
CA ASN A 66 7.78 3.53 7.02
C ASN A 66 7.33 2.09 7.27
N ILE A 67 7.49 1.28 6.23
CA ILE A 67 7.28 -0.16 6.29
C ILE A 67 8.64 -0.86 6.15
N VAL A 68 8.92 -1.75 7.08
CA VAL A 68 10.10 -2.63 7.04
C VAL A 68 9.62 -4.07 6.97
N LEU A 69 9.88 -4.74 5.84
CA LEU A 69 9.52 -6.14 5.61
C LEU A 69 10.76 -7.02 5.75
N ASN A 70 10.73 -7.98 6.68
CA ASN A 70 11.83 -8.90 6.97
C ASN A 70 13.18 -8.16 7.18
N GLY A 71 13.14 -7.03 7.91
CA GLY A 71 14.32 -6.19 8.18
C GLY A 71 14.76 -5.29 7.03
N LYS A 72 14.06 -5.30 5.88
CA LYS A 72 14.34 -4.43 4.74
C LYS A 72 13.30 -3.32 4.62
N ALA A 73 13.75 -2.08 4.71
CA ALA A 73 12.90 -0.92 4.47
C ALA A 73 12.35 -0.93 3.03
N MET A 74 11.04 -0.77 2.92
CA MET A 74 10.34 -0.60 1.65
C MET A 74 10.44 0.86 1.20
N LYS A 75 10.52 1.06 -0.12
CA LYS A 75 10.45 2.41 -0.71
C LYS A 75 9.01 2.67 -1.11
N GLY A 76 8.45 3.77 -0.63
CA GLY A 76 7.06 4.13 -0.82
C GLY A 76 6.61 5.16 0.21
N SER A 77 5.31 5.37 0.29
CA SER A 77 4.71 6.30 1.24
C SER A 77 3.27 5.91 1.55
N VAL A 78 2.77 6.28 2.72
CA VAL A 78 1.34 6.23 3.02
C VAL A 78 0.60 7.23 2.14
N THR A 79 -0.40 6.75 1.41
CA THR A 79 -1.21 7.54 0.47
C THR A 79 -2.64 7.74 0.96
N ALA A 80 -3.11 6.89 1.88
CA ALA A 80 -4.36 7.09 2.61
C ALA A 80 -4.24 6.54 4.04
N LEU A 81 -4.75 7.30 5.01
CA LEU A 81 -4.82 6.89 6.40
C LEU A 81 -6.19 7.26 6.99
N THR A 82 -6.87 6.25 7.53
CA THR A 82 -8.15 6.37 8.21
C THR A 82 -8.13 5.53 9.48
N LYS A 83 -9.26 5.43 10.18
CA LYS A 83 -9.37 4.61 11.39
C LYS A 83 -9.32 3.11 11.12
N ASP A 84 -9.79 2.70 9.94
CA ASP A 84 -10.01 1.29 9.59
C ASP A 84 -9.09 0.83 8.45
N GLN A 85 -8.45 1.78 7.76
CA GLN A 85 -7.57 1.51 6.63
C GLN A 85 -6.31 2.40 6.61
N LEU A 86 -5.15 1.77 6.38
CA LEU A 86 -3.90 2.41 5.98
C LEU A 86 -3.51 1.86 4.59
N VAL A 87 -3.23 2.74 3.64
CA VAL A 87 -2.75 2.39 2.30
C VAL A 87 -1.34 2.93 2.13
N TYR A 88 -0.41 2.03 1.86
CA TYR A 88 0.98 2.34 1.53
C TYR A 88 1.22 2.00 0.07
N THR A 89 1.66 2.99 -0.72
CA THR A 89 2.00 2.78 -2.13
C THR A 89 3.50 2.69 -2.28
N ASP A 90 3.99 1.59 -2.85
CA ASP A 90 5.41 1.39 -3.09
C ASP A 90 5.94 2.21 -4.27
N HIS A 91 7.26 2.19 -4.47
CA HIS A 91 7.91 2.90 -5.56
C HIS A 91 7.56 2.41 -6.98
N PHE A 92 6.91 1.25 -7.12
CA PHE A 92 6.39 0.75 -8.40
C PHE A 92 4.93 1.16 -8.63
N GLY A 93 4.26 1.71 -7.62
CA GLY A 93 2.86 2.11 -7.66
C GLY A 93 1.89 1.04 -7.17
N TYR A 94 2.38 -0.08 -6.60
CA TYR A 94 1.52 -1.09 -5.99
C TYR A 94 1.11 -0.67 -4.59
N GLU A 95 -0.14 -0.95 -4.25
CA GLU A 95 -0.73 -0.69 -2.95
C GLU A 95 -0.60 -1.90 -2.02
N LEU A 96 -0.17 -1.62 -0.80
CA LEU A 96 -0.30 -2.45 0.39
C LEU A 96 -1.41 -1.83 1.25
N THR A 97 -2.55 -2.50 1.34
CA THR A 97 -3.71 -2.04 2.12
C THR A 97 -3.82 -2.80 3.43
N PHE A 98 -3.62 -2.12 4.54
CA PHE A 98 -3.76 -2.63 5.89
C PHE A 98 -5.15 -2.29 6.44
N LYS A 99 -5.85 -3.28 6.97
CA LYS A 99 -7.16 -3.12 7.61
C LYS A 99 -7.12 -3.61 9.05
N VAL A 100 -7.69 -2.82 9.95
CA VAL A 100 -7.82 -3.19 11.37
C VAL A 100 -8.90 -4.26 11.50
N GLN A 101 -8.57 -5.39 12.13
CA GLN A 101 -9.55 -6.40 12.53
C GLN A 101 -9.87 -6.24 14.02
N ASP A 102 -8.83 -6.16 14.84
CA ASP A 102 -8.88 -5.86 16.27
C ASP A 102 -7.55 -5.24 16.73
N GLU A 103 -7.39 -5.04 18.04
CA GLU A 103 -6.19 -4.41 18.64
C GLU A 103 -4.86 -5.13 18.34
N ASN A 104 -4.91 -6.43 18.06
CA ASN A 104 -3.74 -7.29 17.89
C ASN A 104 -3.67 -7.94 16.50
N ASN A 105 -4.65 -7.70 15.63
CA ASN A 105 -4.74 -8.31 14.31
C ASN A 105 -5.04 -7.28 13.21
N LEU A 106 -4.25 -7.36 12.14
CA LEU A 106 -4.52 -6.65 10.88
C LEU A 106 -4.66 -7.65 9.73
N THR A 107 -5.30 -7.19 8.66
CA THR A 107 -5.24 -7.84 7.35
C THR A 107 -4.44 -6.96 6.40
N LEU A 108 -3.53 -7.55 5.62
CA LEU A 108 -2.78 -6.87 4.57
C LEU A 108 -3.21 -7.42 3.22
N LEU A 109 -3.66 -6.57 2.31
CA LEU A 109 -3.86 -6.88 0.89
C LEU A 109 -2.68 -6.32 0.09
N ASP A 110 -1.95 -7.19 -0.61
CA ASP A 110 -0.91 -6.84 -1.58
C ASP A 110 -1.50 -6.87 -3.00
N SER A 111 -1.57 -5.69 -3.63
CA SER A 111 -2.12 -5.57 -4.98
C SER A 111 -1.17 -6.05 -6.08
N ALA A 112 0.12 -6.25 -5.81
CA ALA A 112 1.08 -6.71 -6.81
C ALA A 112 0.81 -8.17 -7.22
N ASP A 113 0.34 -9.00 -6.28
CA ASP A 113 0.05 -10.41 -6.51
C ASP A 113 -1.35 -10.86 -6.07
N ASP A 114 -2.23 -9.92 -5.71
CA ASP A 114 -3.60 -10.14 -5.25
C ASP A 114 -3.68 -11.10 -4.06
N LYS A 115 -2.72 -10.97 -3.12
CA LYS A 115 -2.68 -11.80 -1.91
C LYS A 115 -3.09 -11.03 -0.68
N THR A 116 -3.77 -11.76 0.19
CA THR A 116 -4.14 -11.29 1.52
C THR A 116 -3.31 -12.02 2.57
N TYR A 117 -2.79 -11.30 3.56
CA TYR A 117 -2.03 -11.83 4.68
C TYR A 117 -2.71 -11.46 6.00
N LEU A 118 -2.58 -12.35 6.99
CA LEU A 118 -2.93 -12.08 8.37
C LEU A 118 -1.69 -11.57 9.11
N LEU A 119 -1.84 -10.45 9.80
CA LEU A 119 -0.79 -9.84 10.60
C LEU A 119 -1.20 -9.94 12.07
N LYS A 120 -0.36 -10.58 12.88
CA LYS A 120 -0.54 -10.70 14.33
C LYS A 120 0.52 -9.89 15.04
N LYS A 121 0.13 -9.08 16.02
CA LYS A 121 1.06 -8.25 16.78
C LYS A 121 2.07 -9.15 17.52
N ILE A 122 3.33 -8.71 17.55
CA ILE A 122 4.39 -9.34 18.33
C ILE A 122 4.51 -8.55 19.63
N ASP A 123 4.27 -9.22 20.75
CA ASP A 123 4.39 -8.68 22.12
C ASP A 123 5.85 -8.31 22.48
#